data_AF-A0A6I6UC05-F1
#
_entry.id   AF-A0A6I6UC05-F1
#
_cell.length_a   1.000
_cell.length_b   1.000
_cell.length_c   1.000
_cell.angle_alpha   90.00
_cell.angle_beta   90.00
_cell.angle_gamma   90.00
#
_symmetry.space_group_name_H-M   'P 1'
#
loop_
_entity.id
_entity.type
_entity.pdbx_description
1 polymer ?
#
loop_
_entity_poly.entity_id
_entity_poly.type
_entity_poly.pdbx_seq_one_letter_code
_entity_poly.pdbx_strand_id
1 'polypeptide(L)' 'MLKKVRITSAGMVLALSLYGLISNNNGILPFTMAGLAIMMVVMGAEERQKNRKSYRSYLFFAVSLLLILVSIEGLIY' A
#
# COMPACT_ATOMS: atom_id res chain seq x y z
N MET A 1 -8.11 14.33 7.15
CA MET A 1 -8.59 13.73 5.87
C MET A 1 -7.84 12.44 5.54
N LEU A 2 -6.49 12.42 5.64
CA LEU A 2 -5.70 11.20 5.39
C LEU A 2 -6.12 10.00 6.25
N LYS A 3 -6.52 10.21 7.52
CA LYS A 3 -7.07 9.15 8.38
C LYS A 3 -8.26 8.40 7.76
N LYS A 4 -9.15 9.11 7.06
CA LYS A 4 -10.30 8.49 6.38
C LYS A 4 -9.82 7.70 5.16
N VAL A 5 -8.95 8.30 4.34
CA VAL A 5 -8.33 7.64 3.17
C VAL A 5 -7.58 6.37 3.59
N ARG A 6 -6.88 6.40 4.72
CA ARG A 6 -6.17 5.24 5.30
C ARG A 6 -7.14 4.11 5.67
N ILE A 7 -8.26 4.42 6.30
CA ILE A 7 -9.26 3.40 6.67
C ILE A 7 -9.91 2.80 5.42
N THR A 8 -10.28 3.64 4.44
CA THR A 8 -10.89 3.14 3.20
C THR A 8 -9.93 2.28 2.38
N SER A 9 -8.68 2.72 2.22
CA SER A 9 -7.63 1.92 1.56
C SER A 9 -7.30 0.63 2.32
N ALA A 10 -7.28 0.66 3.66
CA ALA A 10 -7.13 -0.55 4.48
C ALA A 10 -8.23 -1.57 4.19
N GLY A 11 -9.49 -1.11 4.13
CA GLY A 11 -10.63 -1.97 3.84
C GLY A 11 -10.53 -2.63 2.47
N MET A 12 -10.13 -1.87 1.44
CA MET A 12 -9.91 -2.41 0.08
C MET A 12 -8.78 -3.45 0.06
N VAL A 13 -7.63 -3.14 0.67
CA VAL A 13 -6.50 -4.07 0.73
C VAL A 13 -6.87 -5.34 1.48
N LEU A 14 -7.60 -5.24 2.61
CA LEU A 14 -8.08 -6.40 3.35
C LEU A 14 -9.02 -7.27 2.52
N ALA A 15 -9.96 -6.66 1.78
CA ALA A 15 -10.86 -7.40 0.91
C ALA A 15 -10.11 -8.15 -0.20
N LEU A 16 -9.12 -7.49 -0.85
CA LEU A 16 -8.27 -8.10 -1.87
C LEU A 16 -7.41 -9.23 -1.30
N SER A 17 -6.82 -9.04 -0.12
CA SER A 17 -6.04 -10.08 0.56
C SER A 17 -6.88 -11.30 0.92
N LEU A 18 -8.08 -11.08 1.46
CA LEU A 18 -9.00 -12.17 1.80
C LEU A 18 -9.46 -12.92 0.55
N TYR A 19 -9.78 -12.19 -0.51
CA TYR A 19 -10.19 -12.81 -1.77
C TYR A 19 -9.06 -13.61 -2.41
N GLY A 20 -7.83 -13.08 -2.45
CA GLY A 20 -6.65 -13.80 -2.91
C GLY A 20 -6.38 -15.07 -2.10
N LEU A 21 -6.54 -15.00 -0.77
CA LEU A 21 -6.36 -16.15 0.13
C LEU A 21 -7.42 -17.24 -0.08
N ILE A 22 -8.70 -16.85 -0.19
CA ILE A 22 -9.81 -17.81 -0.36
C ILE A 22 -9.80 -18.42 -1.75
N SER A 23 -9.58 -17.61 -2.79
CA SER A 23 -9.57 -18.07 -4.18
C SER A 23 -8.26 -18.72 -4.60
N ASN A 24 -7.23 -18.73 -3.73
CA ASN A 24 -5.87 -19.18 -4.01
C ASN A 24 -5.33 -18.61 -5.34
N ASN A 25 -5.74 -17.37 -5.65
CA ASN A 25 -5.49 -16.74 -6.93
C ASN A 25 -4.34 -15.73 -6.79
N ASN A 26 -3.17 -16.15 -7.26
CA ASN A 26 -1.99 -15.29 -7.22
C ASN A 26 -2.05 -14.11 -8.20
N GLY A 27 -2.97 -14.11 -9.17
CA GLY A 27 -3.17 -12.97 -10.07
C GLY A 27 -3.67 -11.71 -9.35
N ILE A 28 -4.05 -11.81 -8.08
CA ILE A 28 -4.59 -10.71 -7.28
C ILE A 28 -3.49 -10.01 -6.46
N LEU A 29 -2.39 -10.72 -6.16
CA LEU A 29 -1.23 -10.18 -5.45
C LEU A 29 -0.72 -8.84 -6.00
N PRO A 30 -0.60 -8.62 -7.31
CA PRO A 30 -0.19 -7.34 -7.88
C PRO A 30 -1.10 -6.19 -7.45
N PHE A 31 -2.42 -6.43 -7.43
CA PHE A 31 -3.41 -5.44 -7.01
C PHE A 31 -3.37 -5.20 -5.50
N THR A 32 -3.13 -6.25 -4.71
CA THR A 32 -2.93 -6.15 -3.26
C THR A 32 -1.68 -5.33 -2.92
N MET A 33 -0.58 -5.57 -3.65
CA MET A 33 0.68 -4.81 -3.54
C MET A 33 0.50 -3.34 -3.93
N ALA A 34 -0.25 -3.05 -5.00
CA ALA A 34 -0.59 -1.68 -5.39
C ALA A 34 -1.39 -0.96 -4.29
N GLY A 35 -2.39 -1.64 -3.71
CA GLY A 35 -3.17 -1.09 -2.61
C GLY A 35 -2.33 -0.80 -1.36
N LEU A 36 -1.41 -1.71 -1.02
CA LEU A 36 -0.44 -1.49 0.06
C LEU A 36 0.50 -0.32 -0.23
N ALA A 37 0.94 -0.15 -1.48
CA ALA A 37 1.77 0.98 -1.88
C ALA A 37 1.07 2.31 -1.61
N ILE A 38 -0.22 2.42 -1.97
CA ILE A 38 -1.05 3.60 -1.69
C ILE A 38 -1.16 3.84 -0.18
N MET A 39 -1.39 2.80 0.62
CA MET A 39 -1.40 2.93 2.08
C MET A 39 -0.08 3.47 2.63
N MET A 40 1.05 3.01 2.10
CA MET A 40 2.37 3.49 2.51
C MET A 40 2.58 4.97 2.15
N VAL A 41 2.12 5.45 0.98
CA VAL A 41 2.13 6.90 0.65
C VAL A 41 1.31 7.69 1.67
N VAL A 42 0.11 7.20 2.00
CA VAL A 42 -0.80 7.88 2.94
C VAL A 42 -0.16 7.93 4.34
N MET A 43 0.43 6.84 4.82
CA MET A 43 1.13 6.81 6.12
C MET A 43 2.37 7.70 6.13
N GLY A 44 3.16 7.69 5.06
CA GLY A 44 4.31 8.58 4.90
C GLY A 44 3.91 10.05 4.93
N ALA A 45 2.79 10.40 4.29
CA ALA A 45 2.22 11.74 4.30
C ALA A 45 1.63 12.15 5.66
N GLU A 46 0.95 11.24 6.37
CA GLU A 46 0.48 11.47 7.76
C GLU A 46 1.66 11.74 8.69
N GLU A 47 2.71 10.93 8.60
CA GLU A 47 3.91 11.07 9.43
C GLU A 47 4.64 12.40 9.12
N ARG A 48 4.69 12.83 7.85
CA ARG A 48 5.27 14.11 7.45
C ARG A 48 4.47 15.31 7.94
N GLN A 49 3.14 15.20 7.95
CA GLN A 49 2.26 16.25 8.51
C GLN A 49 2.42 16.36 10.02
N LYS A 50 2.55 15.22 10.72
CA LYS A 50 2.69 15.18 12.17
C LYS A 50 4.08 15.62 12.63
N ASN A 51 5.12 15.24 11.90
CA ASN A 51 6.50 15.57 12.23
C ASN A 51 7.38 15.69 10.97
N ARG A 52 7.57 16.93 10.50
CA ARG A 52 8.21 17.24 9.20
C ARG A 52 9.66 16.72 9.05
N LYS A 53 10.35 16.38 10.15
CA LYS A 53 11.73 15.84 10.13
C LYS A 53 11.82 14.33 10.43
N SER A 54 10.70 13.60 10.49
CA SER A 54 10.71 12.17 10.81
C SER A 54 11.32 11.35 9.65
N TYR A 55 12.45 10.68 9.89
CA TYR A 55 13.07 9.76 8.93
C TYR A 55 12.11 8.65 8.47
N ARG A 56 11.14 8.29 9.34
CA ARG A 56 10.14 7.26 9.09
C ARG A 56 9.25 7.59 7.89
N SER A 57 8.98 8.87 7.65
CA SER A 57 8.22 9.31 6.49
C SER A 57 8.91 8.93 5.17
N TYR A 58 10.23 9.12 5.08
CA TYR A 58 11.02 8.74 3.90
C TYR A 58 11.04 7.22 3.69
N LEU A 59 11.12 6.44 4.77
CA LEU A 59 11.02 4.98 4.68
C LEU A 59 9.66 4.53 4.12
N PHE A 60 8.55 5.14 4.56
CA PHE A 60 7.24 4.81 4.01
C PHE A 60 7.15 5.12 2.50
N PHE A 61 7.71 6.23 2.04
CA PHE A 61 7.76 6.53 0.60
C PHE A 61 8.67 5.56 -0.17
N ALA A 62 9.82 5.18 0.40
CA ALA A 62 10.73 4.21 -0.23
C ALA A 62 10.08 2.83 -0.36
N VAL A 63 9.40 2.36 0.70
CA VAL A 63 8.66 1.09 0.66
C VAL A 63 7.52 1.16 -0.35
N SER A 64 6.81 2.28 -0.44
CA SER A 64 5.77 2.48 -1.45
C SER A 64 6.30 2.33 -2.88
N LEU A 65 7.46 2.92 -3.18
CA LEU A 65 8.11 2.77 -4.50
C LEU A 65 8.44 1.31 -4.82
N LEU A 66 8.99 0.57 -3.83
CA LEU A 66 9.27 -0.87 -4.01
C LEU A 66 8.00 -1.68 -4.26
N LEU A 67 6.93 -1.39 -3.52
CA LEU A 67 5.64 -2.07 -3.70
C LEU A 67 5.02 -1.79 -5.08
N ILE A 68 5.20 -0.59 -5.63
CA ILE A 68 4.78 -0.27 -7.00
C ILE A 68 5.59 -1.09 -8.00
N LEU A 69 6.91 -1.19 -7.83
CA LEU A 69 7.76 -1.98 -8.72
C LEU A 69 7.36 -3.47 -8.72
N VAL A 70 7.18 -4.05 -7.53
CA VAL A 70 6.74 -5.45 -7.38
C VAL A 70 5.33 -5.66 -7.95
N SER A 71 4.44 -4.69 -7.77
CA SER A 71 3.09 -4.72 -8.34
C SER A 71 3.13 -4.74 -9.87
N ILE A 72 3.96 -3.90 -10.48
CA ILE A 72 4.13 -3.86 -11.94
C ILE A 72 4.74 -5.17 -12.45
N GLU A 73 5.77 -5.69 -11.77
CA GLU A 73 6.40 -6.96 -12.12
C GLU A 73 5.38 -8.10 -12.15
N GLY A 74 4.59 -8.28 -11.09
CA GLY A 74 3.57 -9.32 -11.04
C GLY A 74 2.34 -9.08 -11.93
N LEU A 75 2.20 -7.90 -12.54
CA LEU A 75 1.19 -7.60 -13.57
C LEU A 75 1.69 -7.95 -14.98
N ILE A 76 3.00 -7.88 -15.20
CA ILE A 76 3.63 -8.08 -16.50
C ILE A 76 4.04 -9.54 -16.71
N TYR A 77 4.51 -10.22 -15.66
CA TYR A 77 4.94 -11.62 -15.65
C TYR A 77 3.91 -12.54 -15.01
#